data_AF-A0A1V5XMC5-F1
#
_entry.id   AF-A0A1V5XMC5-F1
#
_cell.length_a   1.000
_cell.length_b   1.000
_cell.length_c   1.000
_cell.angle_alpha   90.00
_cell.angle_beta   90.00
_cell.angle_gamma   90.00
#
_symmetry.space_group_name_H-M   'P 1'
#
loop_
_entity.id
_entity.type
_entity.pdbx_description
1 polymer ?
#
loop_
_entity_poly.entity_id
_entity_poly.type
_entity_poly.pdbx_seq_one_letter_code
_entity_poly.pdbx_strand_id
1 'polypeptide(L)'
;MAAVQPGNMPSGAVWDGVYFNAVWGNLHIVSDGNSFEGRWLRTDESAWGEMKGTLSGDVARFEWKEHKIGMVGPSATSTGKGYFRYTRPEGDNMDDRILGEWGFGDAEVGGGEWDSVKQRNKQPDLKSVGGDVDPTVGDWR
;
A
#
# COMPACT_ATOMS: atom_id res chain seq x y z
N MET A 1 16.45 -8.06 5.32
CA MET A 1 16.23 -8.77 4.04
C MET A 1 15.41 -10.01 4.30
N ALA A 2 14.09 -9.86 4.22
CA ALA A 2 13.18 -11.00 4.17
C ALA A 2 13.52 -11.82 2.90
N ALA A 3 13.81 -13.11 3.07
CA ALA A 3 14.22 -14.01 2.01
C ALA A 3 13.02 -14.49 1.15
N VAL A 4 12.14 -13.57 0.77
CA VAL A 4 11.03 -13.89 -0.12
C VAL A 4 11.56 -13.98 -1.55
N GLN A 5 11.49 -15.18 -2.12
CA GLN A 5 11.89 -15.42 -3.50
C GLN A 5 10.72 -15.06 -4.44
N PRO A 6 10.95 -14.20 -5.45
CA PRO A 6 9.94 -13.90 -6.44
C PRO A 6 9.65 -15.12 -7.30
N GLY A 7 8.37 -15.48 -7.40
CA GLY A 7 7.84 -16.41 -8.38
C GLY A 7 7.26 -15.68 -9.59
N ASN A 8 6.64 -16.45 -10.48
CA ASN A 8 5.95 -15.91 -11.64
C ASN A 8 4.62 -15.28 -11.22
N MET A 9 4.34 -14.09 -11.76
CA MET A 9 3.04 -13.47 -11.60
C MET A 9 1.95 -14.36 -12.22
N PRO A 10 0.79 -14.55 -11.57
CA PRO A 10 -0.31 -15.33 -12.14
C PRO A 10 -0.74 -14.79 -13.51
N SER A 11 -1.07 -15.66 -14.45
CA SER A 11 -1.40 -15.25 -15.82
C SER A 11 -2.56 -14.25 -15.86
N GLY A 12 -2.33 -13.11 -16.52
CA GLY A 12 -3.33 -12.03 -16.63
C GLY A 12 -3.60 -11.27 -15.32
N ALA A 13 -2.84 -11.51 -14.25
CA ALA A 13 -2.87 -10.66 -13.07
C ALA A 13 -2.11 -9.35 -13.35
N VAL A 14 -2.57 -8.28 -12.73
CA VAL A 14 -1.92 -6.96 -12.76
C VAL A 14 -1.89 -6.40 -11.34
N TRP A 15 -0.82 -5.69 -10.98
CA TRP A 15 -0.68 -5.09 -9.65
C TRP A 15 -1.60 -3.90 -9.47
N ASP A 16 -1.93 -3.20 -10.55
CA ASP A 16 -2.85 -2.06 -10.54
C ASP A 16 -4.23 -2.44 -10.01
N GLY A 17 -4.72 -1.67 -9.05
CA GLY A 17 -6.04 -1.90 -8.46
C GLY A 17 -6.20 -1.27 -7.09
N VAL A 18 -7.41 -1.44 -6.56
CA VAL A 18 -7.72 -1.11 -5.17
C VAL A 18 -7.81 -2.39 -4.35
N TYR A 19 -7.11 -2.44 -3.23
CA TYR A 19 -7.03 -3.56 -2.31
C TYR A 19 -7.62 -3.15 -0.97
N PHE A 20 -8.67 -3.84 -0.53
CA PHE A 20 -9.35 -3.52 0.72
C PHE A 20 -8.78 -4.35 1.88
N ASN A 21 -8.53 -3.68 3.00
CA ASN A 21 -8.23 -4.26 4.30
C ASN A 21 -9.12 -3.60 5.38
N ALA A 22 -9.56 -4.39 6.37
CA ALA A 22 -10.45 -3.90 7.42
C ALA A 22 -9.81 -2.80 8.31
N VAL A 23 -8.50 -2.79 8.46
CA VAL A 23 -7.71 -1.85 9.27
C VAL A 23 -7.18 -0.68 8.42
N TRP A 24 -6.54 -0.99 7.29
CA TRP A 24 -5.88 0.03 6.45
C TRP A 24 -6.77 0.60 5.35
N GLY A 25 -8.03 0.17 5.27
CA GLY A 25 -9.00 0.67 4.30
C GLY A 25 -8.65 0.28 2.87
N ASN A 26 -8.84 1.22 1.94
CA ASN A 26 -8.59 0.99 0.52
C ASN A 26 -7.16 1.41 0.16
N LEU A 27 -6.30 0.45 -0.13
CA LEU A 27 -4.98 0.66 -0.72
C LEU A 27 -5.10 0.74 -2.23
N HIS A 28 -4.79 1.89 -2.80
CA HIS A 28 -4.76 2.13 -4.23
C HIS A 28 -3.32 1.89 -4.70
N ILE A 29 -3.09 1.01 -5.67
CA ILE A 29 -1.78 0.75 -6.26
C ILE A 29 -1.82 1.05 -7.75
N VAL A 30 -0.80 1.77 -8.23
CA VAL A 30 -0.52 2.01 -9.65
C VAL A 30 0.91 1.59 -9.94
N SER A 31 1.11 0.82 -11.00
CA SER A 31 2.43 0.34 -11.42
C SER A 31 2.95 1.09 -12.63
N ASP A 32 4.27 1.31 -12.66
CA ASP A 32 5.02 1.87 -13.78
C ASP A 32 6.26 0.99 -14.03
N GLY A 33 6.17 0.14 -15.04
CA GLY A 33 7.22 -0.83 -15.35
C GLY A 33 7.51 -1.80 -14.20
N ASN A 34 8.70 -1.67 -13.59
CA ASN A 34 9.13 -2.47 -12.44
C ASN A 34 8.97 -1.75 -11.10
N SER A 35 8.36 -0.58 -11.10
CA SER A 35 8.10 0.21 -9.90
C SER A 35 6.61 0.32 -9.66
N PHE A 36 6.23 0.63 -8.43
CA PHE A 36 4.84 0.97 -8.13
C PHE A 36 4.76 2.06 -7.07
N GLU A 37 3.64 2.77 -7.10
CA GLU A 37 3.24 3.71 -6.09
C GLU A 37 1.90 3.27 -5.52
N GLY A 38 1.73 3.44 -4.22
CA GLY A 38 0.49 3.13 -3.54
C GLY A 38 0.13 4.15 -2.49
N ARG A 39 -1.16 4.32 -2.23
CA ARG A 39 -1.69 5.18 -1.17
C ARG A 39 -2.89 4.54 -0.51
N TRP A 40 -3.03 4.71 0.81
CA TRP A 40 -4.19 4.22 1.56
C TRP A 40 -4.70 5.27 2.56
N LEU A 41 -5.98 5.18 2.91
CA LEU A 41 -6.60 5.87 4.03
C LEU A 41 -7.15 4.80 4.97
N ARG A 42 -6.77 4.85 6.24
CA ARG A 42 -7.26 3.88 7.24
C ARG A 42 -8.77 3.92 7.34
N THR A 43 -9.38 2.78 7.67
CA THR A 43 -10.84 2.65 7.75
C THR A 43 -11.45 3.61 8.78
N ASP A 44 -10.72 3.91 9.86
CA ASP A 44 -11.13 4.85 10.90
C ASP A 44 -10.75 6.31 10.60
N GLU A 45 -10.21 6.59 9.41
CA GLU A 45 -9.87 7.93 8.92
C GLU A 45 -8.87 8.69 9.81
N SER A 46 -8.19 8.04 10.75
CA SER A 46 -7.20 8.67 11.63
C SER A 46 -5.85 8.91 10.98
N ALA A 47 -5.55 8.22 9.88
CA ALA A 47 -4.29 8.35 9.18
C ALA A 47 -4.42 7.94 7.71
N TRP A 48 -3.57 8.54 6.88
CA TRP A 48 -3.36 8.14 5.50
C TRP A 48 -1.89 7.84 5.29
N GLY A 49 -1.56 7.06 4.27
CA GLY A 49 -0.17 6.78 3.96
C GLY A 49 0.10 6.61 2.48
N GLU A 50 1.38 6.65 2.18
CA GLU A 50 1.96 6.46 0.86
C GLU A 50 3.02 5.35 0.92
N MET A 51 3.14 4.61 -0.16
CA MET A 51 4.16 3.58 -0.34
C MET A 51 4.70 3.65 -1.75
N LYS A 52 5.97 3.26 -1.89
CA LYS A 52 6.62 3.09 -3.17
C LYS A 52 7.54 1.90 -3.11
N GLY A 53 7.68 1.21 -4.23
CA GLY A 53 8.42 -0.02 -4.24
C GLY A 53 8.75 -0.54 -5.62
N THR A 54 9.33 -1.73 -5.65
CA THR A 54 9.67 -2.45 -6.87
C THR A 54 8.91 -3.76 -6.96
N LEU A 55 8.50 -4.09 -8.19
CA LEU A 55 7.78 -5.30 -8.55
C LEU A 55 8.75 -6.32 -9.16
N SER A 56 8.71 -7.53 -8.64
CA SER A 56 9.47 -8.69 -9.10
C SER A 56 8.54 -9.91 -9.14
N GLY A 57 7.87 -10.10 -10.28
CA GLY A 57 6.91 -11.19 -10.48
C GLY A 57 5.69 -11.05 -9.56
N ASP A 58 5.44 -12.07 -8.74
CA ASP A 58 4.39 -12.03 -7.70
C ASP A 58 4.83 -11.34 -6.41
N VAL A 59 6.05 -10.81 -6.31
CA VAL A 59 6.53 -10.14 -5.09
C VAL A 59 6.75 -8.66 -5.33
N ALA A 60 6.25 -7.83 -4.42
CA ALA A 60 6.49 -6.39 -4.38
C ALA A 60 7.24 -6.04 -3.09
N ARG A 61 8.38 -5.35 -3.18
CA ARG A 61 9.08 -4.81 -2.00
C ARG A 61 8.86 -3.31 -1.94
N PHE A 62 8.57 -2.78 -0.76
CA PHE A 62 8.21 -1.38 -0.63
C PHE A 62 8.73 -0.73 0.64
N GLU A 63 8.80 0.59 0.55
CA GLU A 63 8.94 1.50 1.67
C GLU A 63 7.61 2.24 1.82
N TRP A 64 7.18 2.46 3.05
CA TRP A 64 5.92 3.10 3.38
C TRP A 64 6.10 4.25 4.35
N LYS A 65 5.19 5.20 4.28
CA LYS A 65 5.10 6.37 5.15
C LYS A 65 3.64 6.62 5.49
N GLU A 66 3.32 6.66 6.78
CA GLU A 66 1.98 6.94 7.29
C GLU A 66 1.96 8.29 8.02
N HIS A 67 0.93 9.08 7.78
CA HIS A 67 0.68 10.39 8.34
C HIS A 67 -0.61 10.37 9.18
N LYS A 68 -0.48 10.69 10.47
CA LYS A 68 -1.63 10.84 11.38
C LYS A 68 -2.35 12.15 11.10
N ILE A 69 -3.65 12.06 10.86
CA ILE A 69 -4.53 13.21 10.65
C ILE A 69 -4.79 13.90 11.99
N GLY A 70 -4.70 15.22 12.02
CA GLY A 70 -4.91 16.02 13.23
C GLY A 70 -3.73 16.04 14.22
N MET A 71 -2.60 15.42 13.89
CA MET A 71 -1.37 15.48 14.69
C MET A 71 -0.30 16.31 13.98
N VAL A 72 0.35 17.22 14.70
CA VAL A 72 1.45 18.06 14.18
C VAL A 72 2.72 17.78 14.97
N GLY A 73 3.84 17.57 14.28
CA GLY A 73 5.15 17.33 14.88
C GLY A 73 5.84 16.05 14.39
N PRO A 74 7.08 15.79 14.82
CA PRO A 74 7.89 14.66 14.32
C PRO A 74 7.26 13.27 14.59
N SER A 75 6.37 13.15 15.58
CA SER A 75 5.62 11.91 15.86
C SER A 75 4.36 11.72 15.00
N ALA A 76 4.01 12.71 14.15
CA ALA A 76 2.85 12.63 13.27
C ALA A 76 3.09 11.70 12.07
N THR A 77 4.34 11.35 11.80
CA THR A 77 4.71 10.51 10.65
C THR A 77 5.46 9.27 11.11
N SER A 78 5.08 8.12 10.57
CA SER A 78 5.77 6.84 10.75
C SER A 78 6.26 6.34 9.41
N THR A 79 7.40 5.66 9.39
CA THR A 79 7.96 5.08 8.17
C THR A 79 8.40 3.65 8.40
N GLY A 80 8.42 2.87 7.35
CA GLY A 80 8.91 1.51 7.41
C GLY A 80 9.09 0.86 6.06
N LYS A 81 9.35 -0.44 6.08
CA LYS A 81 9.51 -1.28 4.89
C LYS A 81 8.62 -2.50 4.99
N GLY A 82 8.39 -3.15 3.86
CA GLY A 82 7.59 -4.36 3.81
C GLY A 82 7.68 -5.03 2.47
N TYR A 83 6.94 -6.13 2.36
CA TYR A 83 6.73 -6.80 1.09
C TYR A 83 5.30 -7.28 0.95
N PHE A 84 4.83 -7.36 -0.28
CA PHE A 84 3.61 -8.04 -0.67
C PHE A 84 3.93 -9.21 -1.58
N ARG A 85 3.06 -10.19 -1.54
CA ARG A 85 2.97 -11.32 -2.43
C ARG A 85 1.59 -11.34 -3.05
N TYR A 86 1.53 -11.31 -4.36
CA TYR A 86 0.31 -11.45 -5.12
C TYR A 86 -0.13 -12.91 -5.09
N THR A 87 -1.39 -13.14 -4.74
CA THR A 87 -1.98 -14.47 -4.72
C THR A 87 -3.31 -14.46 -5.43
N ARG A 88 -3.51 -15.43 -6.32
CA ARG A 88 -4.80 -15.70 -6.96
C ARG A 88 -5.28 -17.05 -6.43
N PRO A 89 -6.23 -17.10 -5.49
CA PRO A 89 -6.72 -18.36 -4.94
C PRO A 89 -7.34 -19.22 -6.05
N GLU A 90 -7.19 -20.54 -5.94
CA GLU A 90 -7.85 -21.48 -6.84
C GLU A 90 -9.36 -21.54 -6.53
N GLY A 91 -10.20 -21.32 -7.56
CA GLY A 91 -11.66 -21.39 -7.45
C GLY A 91 -12.39 -20.33 -8.27
N ASP A 92 -13.55 -20.68 -8.82
CA ASP A 92 -14.45 -19.74 -9.48
C ASP A 92 -14.86 -18.61 -8.52
N ASN A 93 -14.71 -17.37 -8.96
CA ASN A 93 -15.06 -16.14 -8.23
C ASN A 93 -14.18 -15.76 -7.03
N MET A 94 -12.99 -16.32 -6.87
CA MET A 94 -12.05 -15.82 -5.87
C MET A 94 -11.42 -14.49 -6.33
N ASP A 95 -11.47 -13.47 -5.49
CA ASP A 95 -10.79 -12.20 -5.73
C ASP A 95 -9.28 -12.36 -5.49
N ASP A 96 -8.48 -11.69 -6.32
CA ASP A 96 -7.04 -11.63 -6.14
C ASP A 96 -6.70 -10.97 -4.79
N ARG A 97 -5.60 -11.39 -4.16
CA ARG A 97 -5.19 -10.88 -2.85
C ARG A 97 -3.73 -10.50 -2.85
N ILE A 98 -3.39 -9.54 -2.00
CA ILE A 98 -2.02 -9.25 -1.62
C ILE A 98 -1.82 -9.66 -0.16
N LEU A 99 -0.84 -10.52 0.07
CA LEU A 99 -0.45 -11.01 1.38
C LEU A 99 0.96 -10.53 1.68
N GLY A 100 1.28 -10.13 2.89
CA GLY A 100 2.60 -9.58 3.16
C GLY A 100 2.88 -9.37 4.62
N GLU A 101 4.04 -8.78 4.87
CA GLU A 101 4.45 -8.28 6.17
C GLU A 101 5.04 -6.90 6.02
N TRP A 102 4.97 -6.13 7.09
CA TRP A 102 5.60 -4.81 7.18
C TRP A 102 6.35 -4.70 8.51
N GLY A 103 7.31 -3.80 8.57
CA GLY A 103 8.07 -3.43 9.75
C GLY A 103 8.32 -1.93 9.83
N PHE A 104 8.89 -1.47 10.95
CA PHE A 104 9.24 -0.07 11.19
C PHE A 104 10.69 0.22 10.78
N GLY A 105 10.94 1.44 10.31
CA GLY A 105 12.28 1.86 9.87
C GLY A 105 12.81 0.97 8.75
N ASP A 106 13.99 0.36 8.95
CA ASP A 106 14.61 -0.53 7.98
C ASP A 106 14.15 -1.99 8.06
N ALA A 107 13.26 -2.31 9.01
CA ALA A 107 12.70 -3.65 9.14
C ALA A 107 11.61 -3.88 8.08
N GLU A 108 11.73 -4.97 7.33
CA GLU A 108 10.71 -5.43 6.37
C GLU A 108 9.61 -6.28 7.02
N VAL A 109 9.79 -6.67 8.28
CA VAL A 109 8.91 -7.56 9.05
C VAL A 109 8.86 -7.12 10.52
N GLY A 110 7.92 -7.65 11.29
CA GLY A 110 7.80 -7.42 12.73
C GLY A 110 6.91 -6.24 13.16
N GLY A 111 6.33 -5.52 12.21
CA GLY A 111 5.24 -4.55 12.44
C GLY A 111 3.85 -5.21 12.36
N GLY A 112 3.68 -6.21 11.50
CA GLY A 112 2.48 -7.03 11.40
C GLY A 112 2.28 -7.65 10.02
N GLU A 113 1.26 -8.49 9.90
CA GLU A 113 0.84 -9.11 8.64
C GLU A 113 -0.08 -8.16 7.87
N TRP A 114 0.04 -8.14 6.55
CA TRP A 114 -0.85 -7.42 5.64
C TRP A 114 -1.66 -8.39 4.80
N ASP A 115 -2.98 -8.31 4.85
CA ASP A 115 -3.89 -9.12 4.03
C ASP A 115 -4.92 -8.21 3.38
N SER A 116 -4.95 -8.13 2.05
CA SER A 116 -5.94 -7.31 1.34
C SER A 116 -6.51 -7.99 0.12
N VAL A 117 -7.78 -7.71 -0.14
CA VAL A 117 -8.55 -8.29 -1.24
C VAL A 117 -8.74 -7.25 -2.34
N LYS A 118 -8.33 -7.60 -3.56
CA LYS A 118 -8.46 -6.77 -4.76
C LYS A 118 -9.93 -6.58 -5.11
N GLN A 119 -10.32 -5.34 -5.34
CA GLN A 119 -11.67 -4.96 -5.70
C GLN A 119 -11.83 -5.01 -7.22
N ARG A 120 -12.60 -5.97 -7.75
CA ARG A 120 -12.73 -6.25 -9.19
C ARG A 120 -13.19 -5.07 -10.05
N ASN A 121 -13.99 -4.16 -9.51
CA ASN A 121 -14.63 -3.06 -10.26
C ASN A 121 -14.21 -1.67 -9.77
N LYS A 122 -13.05 -1.54 -9.13
CA LYS A 122 -12.58 -0.27 -8.60
C LYS A 122 -11.23 0.09 -9.18
N GLN A 123 -11.17 1.24 -9.84
CA GLN A 123 -9.93 1.77 -10.40
C GLN A 123 -9.12 2.45 -9.30
N PRO A 124 -7.79 2.27 -9.28
CA PRO A 124 -6.93 3.00 -8.35
C PRO A 124 -6.93 4.47 -8.72
N ASP A 125 -7.07 5.30 -7.70
CA ASP A 125 -6.87 6.75 -7.80
C ASP A 125 -6.03 7.23 -6.62
N LEU A 126 -4.74 7.46 -6.86
CA LEU A 126 -3.81 7.91 -5.82
C LEU A 126 -4.15 9.33 -5.32
N LYS A 127 -4.81 10.14 -6.14
CA LYS A 127 -5.18 11.52 -5.80
C LYS A 127 -6.34 11.61 -4.81
N SER A 128 -7.23 10.62 -4.81
CA SER A 128 -8.31 10.50 -3.84
C SER A 128 -7.84 10.12 -2.43
N VAL A 129 -6.56 9.76 -2.26
CA VAL A 129 -6.03 9.27 -0.98
C VAL A 129 -4.95 10.19 -0.44
N GLY A 130 -5.16 10.62 0.79
CA GLY A 130 -4.39 11.68 1.42
C GLY A 130 -5.03 13.02 1.12
N GLY A 131 -5.28 13.79 2.18
CA GLY A 131 -5.66 15.18 2.00
C GLY A 131 -4.53 15.86 1.26
N ASP A 132 -4.84 16.47 0.12
CA ASP A 132 -4.11 17.65 -0.32
C ASP A 132 -4.29 18.68 0.81
N VAL A 133 -3.51 18.51 1.88
CA VAL A 133 -3.03 19.66 2.63
C VAL A 133 -2.02 20.27 1.68
N ASP A 134 -2.51 20.99 0.69
CA ASP A 134 -1.75 22.08 0.14
C ASP A 134 -1.28 22.86 1.38
N PRO A 135 0.02 22.90 1.70
CA PRO A 135 0.51 23.98 2.53
C PRO A 135 0.50 25.20 1.61
N THR A 136 -0.68 25.63 1.13
CA THR A 136 -0.89 26.95 0.56
C THR A 136 -0.79 27.83 1.79
N VAL A 137 0.47 28.12 2.11
CA VAL A 137 0.98 29.46 2.23
C VAL A 137 0.00 30.30 3.00
N GLY A 138 0.30 30.47 4.28
CA GLY A 138 -0.26 31.54 5.07
C GLY A 138 -0.37 32.79 4.20
N ASP A 139 -1.62 33.17 3.94
CA ASP A 139 -1.97 34.44 3.35
C ASP A 139 -1.55 35.51 4.36
N TRP A 140 -0.30 35.93 4.25
CA TRP A 140 0.16 37.18 4.82
C TRP A 140 -0.08 38.27 3.79
N ARG A 141 -1.28 38.85 3.77
CA ARG A 141 -1.41 40.30 3.56
C ARG A 141 -2.73 40.91 3.98
#